data_AF-A0A6S6PCB8-F1
#
_entry.id   AF-A0A6S6PCB8-F1
#
_cell.length_a   1.000
_cell.length_b   1.000
_cell.length_c   1.000
_cell.angle_alpha   90.00
_cell.angle_beta   90.00
_cell.angle_gamma   90.00
#
_symmetry.space_group_name_H-M   'P 1'
#
loop_
_entity.id
_entity.type
_entity.pdbx_description
1 polymer ?
#
loop_
_entity_poly.entity_id
_entity_poly.type
_entity_poly.pdbx_seq_one_letter_code
_entity_poly.pdbx_strand_id
1 'polypeptide(L)'
;MTYREMPPPQPLAGLVECLWTASGPRRSHVLPDGCMDLIDMDGAVLVAGPDTKAFLSEHRCERVFGIRFRPGVLPRLLAVPAAELRDQRVALPELRPEAAGKTVLGAAVHLLAEAPTRETAPWPVAQLHAMTARLADGAAVADLARDSGWSPRTLQRQCTAVYGYGPAMLRRILRFRRAMRLLGEGLPVAEAAARAGYADQPHLYREVREFSGVPLAQLRSGANRSTDVPSGSVTVA
;
A
#
# COMPACT_ATOMS: atom_id res chain seq x y z
N MET A 1 -17.17 -11.09 -12.34
CA MET A 1 -16.23 -10.75 -11.26
C MET A 1 -15.63 -9.40 -11.58
N THR A 2 -15.67 -8.47 -10.63
CA THR A 2 -15.33 -7.06 -10.87
C THR A 2 -14.52 -6.54 -9.69
N TYR A 3 -13.38 -5.92 -9.98
CA TYR A 3 -12.66 -5.07 -9.04
C TYR A 3 -12.89 -3.62 -9.45
N ARG A 4 -13.13 -2.74 -8.49
CA ARG A 4 -13.33 -1.32 -8.77
C ARG A 4 -12.77 -0.49 -7.63
N GLU A 5 -11.95 0.49 -7.99
CA GLU A 5 -11.54 1.57 -7.10
C GLU A 5 -12.43 2.79 -7.28
N MET A 6 -12.63 3.53 -6.20
CA MET A 6 -13.41 4.75 -6.12
C MET A 6 -12.59 5.78 -5.35
N PRO A 7 -12.60 7.06 -5.77
CA PRO A 7 -11.89 8.10 -5.04
C PRO A 7 -12.46 8.24 -3.63
N PRO A 8 -11.62 8.58 -2.64
CA PRO A 8 -12.09 8.87 -1.30
C PRO A 8 -12.87 10.20 -1.28
N PRO A 9 -13.79 10.38 -0.32
CA PRO A 9 -14.35 11.69 -0.04
C PRO A 9 -13.25 12.73 0.22
N GLN A 10 -13.44 13.97 -0.23
CA GLN A 10 -12.42 15.04 -0.15
C GLN A 10 -11.80 15.22 1.26
N PRO A 11 -12.56 15.17 2.37
CA PRO A 11 -11.98 15.27 3.72
C PRO A 11 -10.98 14.16 4.06
N LEU A 12 -11.07 13.00 3.37
CA LEU A 12 -10.23 11.84 3.59
C LEU A 12 -9.12 11.70 2.54
N ALA A 13 -9.06 12.54 1.51
CA ALA A 13 -8.10 12.41 0.41
C ALA A 13 -6.63 12.52 0.85
N GLY A 14 -6.37 13.15 2.00
CA GLY A 14 -5.05 13.21 2.63
C GLY A 14 -4.67 11.97 3.44
N LEU A 15 -5.58 11.03 3.67
CA LEU A 15 -5.36 9.85 4.53
C LEU A 15 -5.65 8.55 3.79
N VAL A 16 -6.71 8.54 3.01
CA VAL A 16 -7.19 7.44 2.20
C VAL A 16 -6.74 7.68 0.76
N GLU A 17 -6.26 6.64 0.11
CA GLU A 17 -5.91 6.67 -1.29
C GLU A 17 -7.10 6.35 -2.18
N CYS A 18 -7.83 5.27 -1.85
CA CYS A 18 -9.05 4.89 -2.53
C CYS A 18 -9.94 4.02 -1.62
N LEU A 19 -11.22 4.00 -1.97
CA LEU A 19 -12.14 2.94 -1.55
C LEU A 19 -12.15 1.90 -2.67
N TRP A 20 -12.29 0.62 -2.35
CA TRP A 20 -12.35 -0.41 -3.37
C TRP A 20 -13.38 -1.47 -3.06
N THR A 21 -13.89 -2.10 -4.11
CA THR A 21 -14.80 -3.26 -4.01
C THR A 21 -14.32 -4.37 -4.92
N ALA A 22 -14.44 -5.60 -4.46
CA ALA A 22 -14.28 -6.81 -5.27
C ALA A 22 -15.55 -7.65 -5.19
N SER A 23 -15.93 -8.32 -6.28
CA SER A 23 -17.12 -9.19 -6.30
C SER A 23 -16.89 -10.53 -6.99
N GLY A 24 -17.45 -11.57 -6.36
CA GLY A 24 -17.37 -12.98 -6.74
C GLY A 24 -16.10 -13.70 -6.24
N PRO A 25 -16.11 -15.04 -6.18
CA PRO A 25 -14.97 -15.82 -5.70
C PRO A 25 -13.71 -15.54 -6.51
N ARG A 26 -12.64 -15.06 -5.88
CA ARG A 26 -11.42 -14.69 -6.61
C ARG A 26 -10.18 -15.18 -5.89
N ARG A 27 -9.28 -15.75 -6.69
CA ARG A 27 -7.89 -16.01 -6.33
C ARG A 27 -7.04 -14.97 -7.05
N SER A 28 -6.43 -14.05 -6.31
CA SER A 28 -5.65 -12.96 -6.90
C SER A 28 -4.39 -12.66 -6.13
N HIS A 29 -3.34 -12.33 -6.87
CA HIS A 29 -2.10 -11.80 -6.33
C HIS A 29 -2.33 -10.34 -5.91
N VAL A 30 -2.30 -10.09 -4.61
CA VAL A 30 -2.20 -8.75 -4.04
C VAL A 30 -0.73 -8.38 -4.08
N LEU A 31 -0.37 -7.38 -4.86
CA LEU A 31 1.01 -6.94 -5.04
C LEU A 31 1.40 -5.94 -3.95
N PRO A 32 2.66 -5.92 -3.49
CA PRO A 32 3.12 -4.92 -2.54
C PRO A 32 3.08 -3.51 -3.16
N ASP A 33 2.41 -2.59 -2.50
CA ASP A 33 2.19 -1.20 -2.96
C ASP A 33 2.58 -0.14 -1.91
N GLY A 34 2.98 -0.57 -0.72
CA GLY A 34 3.33 0.26 0.43
C GLY A 34 2.15 0.85 1.18
N CYS A 35 0.94 0.44 0.84
CA CYS A 35 -0.28 0.79 1.54
C CYS A 35 -0.65 -0.28 2.56
N MET A 36 -1.65 0.06 3.37
CA MET A 36 -2.35 -0.86 4.25
C MET A 36 -3.85 -0.62 4.11
N ASP A 37 -4.64 -1.68 4.26
CA ASP A 37 -6.07 -1.64 4.00
C ASP A 37 -6.86 -2.03 5.25
N LEU A 38 -8.01 -1.39 5.46
CA LEU A 38 -9.10 -1.97 6.25
C LEU A 38 -10.05 -2.67 5.28
N ILE A 39 -10.39 -3.92 5.55
CA ILE A 39 -11.14 -4.78 4.63
C ILE A 39 -12.34 -5.37 5.37
N ASP A 40 -13.54 -5.14 4.85
CA ASP A 40 -14.75 -5.86 5.23
C ASP A 40 -14.82 -7.18 4.45
N MET A 41 -14.69 -8.29 5.16
CA MET A 41 -14.71 -9.63 4.59
C MET A 41 -15.34 -10.61 5.58
N ASP A 42 -16.35 -11.36 5.12
CA ASP A 42 -17.00 -12.42 5.89
C ASP A 42 -17.56 -11.96 7.26
N GLY A 43 -18.07 -10.73 7.33
CA GLY A 43 -18.65 -10.16 8.56
C GLY A 43 -17.63 -9.69 9.59
N ALA A 44 -16.35 -9.66 9.22
CA ALA A 44 -15.26 -9.13 10.05
C ALA A 44 -14.51 -8.01 9.32
N VAL A 45 -14.02 -7.04 10.09
CA VAL A 45 -13.07 -6.03 9.58
C VAL A 45 -11.66 -6.53 9.84
N LEU A 46 -10.90 -6.73 8.76
CA LEU A 46 -9.50 -7.12 8.79
C LEU A 46 -8.60 -5.92 8.53
N VAL A 47 -7.45 -5.89 9.20
CA VAL A 47 -6.31 -5.04 8.88
C VAL A 47 -5.38 -5.83 7.98
N ALA A 48 -5.22 -5.37 6.74
CA ALA A 48 -4.17 -5.84 5.86
C ALA A 48 -2.92 -4.98 6.07
N GLY A 49 -1.90 -5.58 6.67
CA GLY A 49 -0.61 -4.93 6.84
C GLY A 49 0.20 -4.83 5.54
N PRO A 50 1.34 -4.12 5.58
CA PRO A 50 2.12 -3.90 4.38
C PRO A 50 2.81 -5.20 3.97
N ASP A 51 2.72 -5.52 2.69
CA ASP A 51 3.33 -6.72 2.15
C ASP A 51 4.75 -6.42 1.61
N THR A 52 5.66 -7.38 1.77
CA THR A 52 7.00 -7.39 1.18
C THR A 52 7.06 -8.15 -0.14
N LYS A 53 6.11 -9.06 -0.36
CA LYS A 53 5.92 -9.88 -1.54
C LYS A 53 4.43 -10.09 -1.79
N ALA A 54 4.08 -10.57 -2.97
CA ALA A 54 2.69 -10.80 -3.32
C ALA A 54 2.05 -11.82 -2.38
N PHE A 55 0.89 -11.45 -1.89
CA PHE A 55 0.01 -12.31 -1.12
C PHE A 55 -1.06 -12.88 -2.03
N LEU A 56 -1.32 -14.19 -1.93
CA LEU A 56 -2.39 -14.83 -2.66
C LEU A 56 -3.68 -14.72 -1.86
N SER A 57 -4.50 -13.73 -2.21
CA SER A 57 -5.82 -13.57 -1.62
C SER A 57 -6.79 -14.54 -2.28
N GLU A 58 -7.45 -15.35 -1.46
CA GLU A 58 -8.58 -16.18 -1.84
C GLU A 58 -9.78 -15.74 -0.99
N HIS A 59 -10.80 -15.18 -1.62
CA HIS A 59 -12.08 -14.92 -0.95
C HIS A 59 -13.20 -15.65 -1.70
N ARG A 60 -14.11 -16.23 -0.92
CA ARG A 60 -15.25 -17.01 -1.41
C ARG A 60 -16.55 -16.21 -1.40
N CYS A 61 -16.54 -15.03 -0.79
CA CYS A 61 -17.71 -14.19 -0.61
C CYS A 61 -18.12 -13.48 -1.90
N GLU A 62 -19.40 -13.09 -1.95
CA GLU A 62 -19.98 -12.41 -3.10
C GLU A 62 -19.45 -10.98 -3.27
N ARG A 63 -19.07 -10.32 -2.16
CA ARG A 63 -18.54 -8.95 -2.17
C ARG A 63 -17.59 -8.68 -1.01
N VAL A 64 -16.48 -8.03 -1.34
CA VAL A 64 -15.50 -7.47 -0.41
C VAL A 64 -15.48 -5.95 -0.60
N PHE A 65 -15.38 -5.20 0.49
CA PHE A 65 -15.15 -3.76 0.46
C PHE A 65 -13.88 -3.44 1.25
N GLY A 66 -13.08 -2.49 0.77
CA GLY A 66 -11.91 -2.04 1.51
C GLY A 66 -11.64 -0.54 1.40
N ILE A 67 -10.87 -0.05 2.36
CA ILE A 67 -10.35 1.31 2.44
C ILE A 67 -8.84 1.19 2.38
N ARG A 68 -8.23 1.67 1.30
CA ARG A 68 -6.77 1.73 1.17
C ARG A 68 -6.26 3.04 1.74
N PHE A 69 -5.42 2.96 2.75
CA PHE A 69 -4.78 4.13 3.33
C PHE A 69 -3.50 4.47 2.59
N ARG A 70 -3.18 5.76 2.49
CA ARG A 70 -1.90 6.20 1.92
C ARG A 70 -0.74 5.60 2.72
N PRO A 71 0.42 5.37 2.08
CA PRO A 71 1.57 4.74 2.74
C PRO A 71 1.92 5.40 4.07
N GLY A 72 1.93 4.58 5.14
CA GLY A 72 2.27 5.00 6.50
C GLY A 72 1.16 5.66 7.32
N VAL A 73 -0.05 5.83 6.76
CA VAL A 73 -1.17 6.46 7.50
C VAL A 73 -1.82 5.52 8.50
N LEU A 74 -2.21 4.31 8.09
CA LEU A 74 -2.97 3.39 8.95
C LEU A 74 -2.25 3.01 10.28
N PRO A 75 -0.92 2.80 10.32
CA PRO A 75 -0.18 2.55 11.57
C PRO A 75 -0.36 3.65 12.62
N ARG A 76 -0.52 4.91 12.17
CA ARG A 76 -0.81 6.06 13.05
C ARG A 76 -2.18 5.93 13.68
N LEU A 77 -3.17 5.57 12.89
CA LEU A 77 -4.56 5.44 13.32
C LEU A 77 -4.76 4.22 14.23
N LEU A 78 -4.02 3.14 13.97
CA LEU A 78 -4.06 1.93 14.80
C LEU A 78 -3.24 2.07 16.09
N ALA A 79 -2.32 3.03 16.18
CA ALA A 79 -1.30 3.11 17.24
C ALA A 79 -0.42 1.84 17.33
N VAL A 80 -0.28 1.10 16.22
CA VAL A 80 0.54 -0.11 16.07
C VAL A 80 1.58 0.12 14.97
N PRO A 81 2.88 -0.10 15.23
CA PRO A 81 3.91 -0.04 14.19
C PRO A 81 3.60 -1.00 13.03
N ALA A 82 3.75 -0.52 11.79
CA ALA A 82 3.54 -1.31 10.58
C ALA A 82 4.40 -2.58 10.53
N ALA A 83 5.59 -2.57 11.16
CA ALA A 83 6.47 -3.73 11.22
C ALA A 83 5.86 -4.91 11.98
N GLU A 84 4.97 -4.67 12.93
CA GLU A 84 4.26 -5.70 13.68
C GLU A 84 3.15 -6.36 12.84
N LEU A 85 2.65 -5.66 11.82
CA LEU A 85 1.58 -6.11 10.93
C LEU A 85 2.09 -6.55 9.54
N ARG A 86 3.40 -6.47 9.31
CA ARG A 86 4.01 -6.77 8.02
C ARG A 86 3.70 -8.20 7.59
N ASP A 87 3.29 -8.36 6.33
CA ASP A 87 2.91 -9.63 5.70
C ASP A 87 1.77 -10.37 6.44
N GLN A 88 0.94 -9.66 7.23
CA GLN A 88 -0.13 -10.25 8.03
C GLN A 88 -1.51 -9.68 7.67
N ARG A 89 -2.54 -10.46 8.00
CA ARG A 89 -3.96 -10.09 8.01
C ARG A 89 -4.48 -10.36 9.40
N VAL A 90 -4.88 -9.31 10.12
CA VAL A 90 -5.25 -9.39 11.55
C VAL A 90 -6.66 -8.86 11.71
N ALA A 91 -7.50 -9.48 12.55
CA ALA A 91 -8.82 -8.92 12.80
C ALA A 91 -8.69 -7.60 13.57
N LEU A 92 -9.40 -6.56 13.13
CA LEU A 92 -9.31 -5.24 13.75
C LEU A 92 -9.58 -5.27 15.27
N PRO A 93 -10.53 -6.06 15.81
CA PRO A 93 -10.77 -6.16 17.25
C PRO A 93 -9.59 -6.68 18.07
N GLU A 94 -8.63 -7.41 17.46
CA GLU A 94 -7.41 -7.86 18.16
C GLU A 94 -6.46 -6.69 18.43
N LEU A 95 -6.49 -5.66 17.58
CA LEU A 95 -5.66 -4.45 17.72
C LEU A 95 -6.42 -3.34 18.46
N ARG A 96 -7.72 -3.24 18.21
CA ARG A 96 -8.62 -2.16 18.65
C ARG A 96 -9.96 -2.77 19.10
N PRO A 97 -10.04 -3.35 20.31
CA PRO A 97 -11.24 -4.05 20.80
C PRO A 97 -12.53 -3.23 20.73
N GLU A 98 -12.43 -1.92 20.94
CA GLU A 98 -13.52 -0.94 20.85
C GLU A 98 -14.11 -0.78 19.45
N ALA A 99 -13.41 -1.25 18.41
CA ALA A 99 -13.89 -1.31 17.03
C ALA A 99 -14.71 -2.59 16.72
N ALA A 100 -14.88 -3.49 17.69
CA ALA A 100 -15.67 -4.71 17.51
C ALA A 100 -17.11 -4.42 17.05
N GLY A 101 -17.57 -5.19 16.07
CA GLY A 101 -18.93 -5.08 15.51
C GLY A 101 -19.17 -3.82 14.65
N LYS A 102 -18.18 -2.93 14.49
CA LYS A 102 -18.30 -1.79 13.58
C LYS A 102 -18.14 -2.26 12.14
N THR A 103 -18.89 -1.63 11.23
CA THR A 103 -18.61 -1.73 9.80
C THR A 103 -17.23 -1.14 9.50
N VAL A 104 -16.62 -1.50 8.37
CA VAL A 104 -15.31 -0.96 7.96
C VAL A 104 -15.27 0.58 7.92
N LEU A 105 -16.35 1.23 7.46
CA LEU A 105 -16.47 2.69 7.47
C LEU A 105 -16.62 3.22 8.90
N GLY A 106 -17.44 2.58 9.73
CA GLY A 106 -17.61 2.96 11.13
C GLY A 106 -16.32 2.81 11.94
N ALA A 107 -15.54 1.76 11.67
CA ALA A 107 -14.21 1.56 12.22
C ALA A 107 -13.25 2.66 11.77
N ALA A 108 -13.18 2.98 10.47
CA ALA A 108 -12.32 4.05 9.98
C ALA A 108 -12.67 5.41 10.60
N VAL A 109 -13.95 5.77 10.69
CA VAL A 109 -14.39 7.02 11.35
C VAL A 109 -13.98 7.03 12.82
N HIS A 110 -14.14 5.91 13.52
CA HIS A 110 -13.76 5.80 14.91
C HIS A 110 -12.25 5.99 15.12
N LEU A 111 -11.42 5.32 14.32
CA LEU A 111 -9.95 5.48 14.38
C LEU A 111 -9.48 6.89 14.05
N LEU A 112 -10.20 7.60 13.17
CA LEU A 112 -9.89 8.99 12.79
C LEU A 112 -10.30 10.00 13.87
N ALA A 113 -11.34 9.70 14.65
CA ALA A 113 -11.82 10.57 15.71
C ALA A 113 -10.93 10.52 16.96
N GLU A 114 -10.09 9.50 17.09
CA GLU A 114 -9.24 9.34 18.25
C GLU A 114 -7.89 10.04 18.11
N ALA A 115 -7.42 10.58 19.23
CA ALA A 115 -6.06 11.06 19.33
C ALA A 115 -5.09 9.86 19.28
N PRO A 116 -4.00 9.93 18.50
CA PRO A 116 -2.99 8.88 18.51
C PRO A 116 -2.45 8.66 19.92
N THR A 117 -2.63 7.45 20.45
CA THR A 117 -2.18 7.08 21.80
C THR A 117 -0.71 6.65 21.86
N ARG A 118 -0.13 6.34 20.68
CA ARG A 118 1.28 5.97 20.50
C ARG A 118 1.83 6.66 19.26
N GLU A 119 3.02 7.24 19.38
CA GLU A 119 3.71 7.81 18.24
C GLU A 119 4.32 6.69 17.39
N THR A 120 3.57 6.21 16.39
CA THR A 120 4.03 5.23 15.40
C THR A 120 4.64 5.90 14.16
N ALA A 121 4.46 7.21 14.03
CA ALA A 121 5.07 8.07 13.02
C ALA A 121 5.38 9.44 13.65
N PRO A 122 6.65 9.86 13.77
CA PRO A 122 7.02 11.14 14.40
C PRO A 122 6.76 12.37 13.52
N TRP A 123 6.04 12.18 12.41
CA TRP A 123 5.87 13.18 11.37
C TRP A 123 4.41 13.61 11.23
N PRO A 124 4.13 14.89 10.96
CA PRO A 124 2.84 15.31 10.43
C PRO A 124 2.54 14.59 9.11
N VAL A 125 1.26 14.40 8.79
CA VAL A 125 0.82 13.73 7.54
C VAL A 125 1.42 14.37 6.28
N ALA A 126 1.55 15.70 6.27
CA ALA A 126 2.20 16.41 5.16
C ALA A 126 3.68 16.01 4.97
N GLN A 127 4.43 15.85 6.06
CA GLN A 127 5.82 15.41 6.01
C GLN A 127 5.93 13.93 5.63
N LEU A 128 4.99 13.08 6.09
CA LEU A 128 4.87 11.69 5.64
C LEU A 128 4.69 11.62 4.12
N HIS A 129 3.78 12.42 3.55
CA HIS A 129 3.57 12.47 2.10
C HIS A 129 4.82 12.94 1.36
N ALA A 130 5.48 13.99 1.83
CA ALA A 130 6.71 14.50 1.23
C ALA A 130 7.82 13.44 1.24
N MET A 131 8.00 12.72 2.36
CA MET A 131 8.95 11.63 2.46
C MET A 131 8.64 10.49 1.48
N THR A 132 7.38 10.04 1.43
CA THR A 132 6.93 8.97 0.52
C THR A 132 7.15 9.38 -0.94
N ALA A 133 6.82 10.62 -1.31
CA ALA A 133 7.01 11.14 -2.67
C ALA A 133 8.49 11.15 -3.06
N ARG A 134 9.37 11.69 -2.20
CA ARG A 134 10.82 11.71 -2.47
C ARG A 134 11.41 10.31 -2.59
N LEU A 135 10.95 9.36 -1.78
CA LEU A 135 11.35 7.96 -1.91
C LEU A 135 10.86 7.36 -3.23
N ALA A 136 9.63 7.66 -3.67
CA ALA A 136 9.10 7.23 -4.97
C ALA A 136 9.89 7.81 -6.15
N ASP A 137 10.40 9.03 -6.00
CA ASP A 137 11.25 9.72 -6.99
C ASP A 137 12.72 9.28 -6.93
N GLY A 138 13.05 8.34 -6.05
CA GLY A 138 14.36 7.69 -6.04
C GLY A 138 15.40 8.35 -5.13
N ALA A 139 15.02 9.33 -4.31
CA ALA A 139 15.93 10.05 -3.42
C ALA A 139 16.82 9.09 -2.60
N ALA A 140 18.08 9.49 -2.40
CA ALA A 140 18.99 8.69 -1.60
C ALA A 140 18.59 8.74 -0.12
N VAL A 141 18.71 7.58 0.55
CA VAL A 141 18.39 7.46 1.99
C VAL A 141 19.23 8.43 2.83
N ALA A 142 20.49 8.65 2.46
CA ALA A 142 21.39 9.58 3.14
C ALA A 142 20.91 11.03 3.05
N ASP A 143 20.36 11.45 1.90
CA ASP A 143 19.85 12.80 1.70
C ASP A 143 18.56 13.01 2.50
N LEU A 144 17.66 12.03 2.49
CA LEU A 144 16.44 12.07 3.29
C LEU A 144 16.74 12.13 4.80
N ALA A 145 17.76 11.40 5.25
CA ALA A 145 18.20 11.44 6.64
C ALA A 145 18.71 12.83 7.01
N ARG A 146 19.60 13.40 6.18
CA ARG A 146 20.15 14.75 6.37
C ARG A 146 19.05 15.82 6.42
N ASP A 147 18.13 15.80 5.46
CA ASP A 147 17.07 16.80 5.35
C ASP A 147 16.04 16.71 6.48
N SER A 148 15.90 15.52 7.08
CA SER A 148 15.02 15.30 8.24
C SER A 148 15.71 15.57 9.57
N GLY A 149 16.99 15.97 9.58
CA GLY A 149 17.79 16.15 10.80
C GLY A 149 18.09 14.84 11.54
N TRP A 150 18.06 13.71 10.84
CA TRP A 150 18.18 12.37 11.43
C TRP A 150 19.45 11.65 10.99
N SER A 151 19.93 10.76 11.84
CA SER A 151 20.91 9.77 11.41
C SER A 151 20.26 8.76 10.43
N PRO A 152 21.04 8.13 9.53
CA PRO A 152 20.53 7.05 8.68
C PRO A 152 19.89 5.90 9.48
N ARG A 153 20.44 5.58 10.66
CA ARG A 153 19.90 4.57 11.58
C ARG A 153 18.54 4.99 12.13
N THR A 154 18.36 6.26 12.48
CA THR A 154 17.08 6.80 12.93
C THR A 154 16.06 6.72 11.80
N LEU A 155 16.40 7.19 10.60
CA LEU A 155 15.51 7.10 9.44
C LEU A 155 15.10 5.65 9.14
N GLN A 156 16.05 4.71 9.17
CA GLN A 156 15.77 3.27 9.00
C GLN A 156 14.74 2.77 10.01
N ARG A 157 14.92 3.09 11.30
CA ARG A 157 14.01 2.67 12.38
C ARG A 157 12.63 3.27 12.17
N GLN A 158 12.56 4.55 11.83
CA GLN A 158 11.30 5.27 11.66
C GLN A 158 10.53 4.77 10.43
N CYS A 159 11.21 4.56 9.29
CA CYS A 159 10.57 3.92 8.15
C CYS A 159 10.07 2.51 8.47
N THR A 160 10.83 1.72 9.24
CA THR A 160 10.38 0.39 9.67
C THR A 160 9.09 0.48 10.48
N ALA A 161 9.00 1.41 11.43
CA ALA A 161 7.79 1.61 12.24
C ALA A 161 6.59 2.12 11.42
N VAL A 162 6.83 3.01 10.45
CA VAL A 162 5.78 3.67 9.66
C VAL A 162 5.31 2.83 8.48
N TYR A 163 6.21 2.14 7.78
CA TYR A 163 5.91 1.44 6.52
C TYR A 163 6.10 -0.08 6.60
N GLY A 164 6.63 -0.58 7.71
CA GLY A 164 6.91 -2.01 7.94
C GLY A 164 8.31 -2.43 7.51
N TYR A 165 9.01 -1.59 6.76
CA TYR A 165 10.35 -1.89 6.25
C TYR A 165 11.18 -0.61 6.07
N GLY A 166 12.48 -0.78 5.88
CA GLY A 166 13.40 0.34 5.71
C GLY A 166 13.18 1.15 4.42
N PRO A 167 13.74 2.37 4.34
CA PRO A 167 13.58 3.27 3.20
C PRO A 167 14.06 2.68 1.87
N ALA A 168 15.10 1.83 1.90
CA ALA A 168 15.59 1.15 0.69
C ALA A 168 14.55 0.19 0.10
N MET A 169 13.88 -0.60 0.95
CA MET A 169 12.81 -1.51 0.51
C MET A 169 11.58 -0.72 0.04
N LEU A 170 11.20 0.33 0.78
CA LEU A 170 10.09 1.20 0.40
C LEU A 170 10.29 1.81 -0.99
N ARG A 171 11.49 2.36 -1.25
CA ARG A 171 11.84 2.90 -2.58
C ARG A 171 11.66 1.87 -3.69
N ARG A 172 12.05 0.61 -3.46
CA ARG A 172 11.88 -0.47 -4.43
C ARG A 172 10.40 -0.80 -4.66
N ILE A 173 9.60 -0.90 -3.59
CA ILE A 173 8.16 -1.14 -3.68
C ILE A 173 7.45 -0.01 -4.43
N LEU A 174 7.75 1.26 -4.11
CA LEU A 174 7.14 2.41 -4.78
C LEU A 174 7.52 2.49 -6.26
N ARG A 175 8.78 2.18 -6.60
CA ARG A 175 9.24 2.04 -7.98
C ARG A 175 8.50 0.91 -8.71
N PHE A 176 8.40 -0.26 -8.10
CA PHE A 176 7.69 -1.40 -8.65
C PHE A 176 6.23 -1.09 -8.91
N ARG A 177 5.54 -0.50 -7.92
CA ARG A 177 4.17 0.00 -8.03
C ARG A 177 4.01 0.99 -9.19
N ARG A 178 4.93 1.94 -9.34
CA ARG A 178 4.94 2.88 -10.47
C ARG A 178 5.06 2.18 -11.81
N ALA A 179 5.95 1.18 -11.94
CA ALA A 179 6.04 0.40 -13.17
C ALA A 179 4.78 -0.42 -13.46
N MET A 180 4.20 -1.04 -12.43
CA MET A 180 2.95 -1.80 -12.56
C MET A 180 1.79 -0.91 -13.04
N ARG A 181 1.68 0.31 -12.50
CA ARG A 181 0.74 1.33 -12.98
C ARG A 181 0.95 1.66 -14.45
N LEU A 182 2.18 2.04 -14.83
CA LEU A 182 2.50 2.44 -16.21
C LEU A 182 2.22 1.31 -17.22
N LEU A 183 2.51 0.07 -16.84
CA LEU A 183 2.18 -1.10 -17.68
C LEU A 183 0.68 -1.35 -17.77
N GLY A 184 -0.07 -1.11 -16.69
CA GLY A 184 -1.54 -1.15 -16.68
C GLY A 184 -2.18 -0.08 -17.57
N GLU A 185 -1.53 1.09 -17.69
CA GLU A 185 -1.88 2.15 -18.65
C GLU A 185 -1.52 1.80 -20.11
N GLY A 186 -0.92 0.63 -20.35
CA GLY A 186 -0.61 0.13 -21.68
C GLY A 186 0.76 0.57 -22.22
N LEU A 187 1.62 1.19 -21.42
CA LEU A 187 2.95 1.58 -21.90
C LEU A 187 3.80 0.35 -22.28
N PRO A 188 4.65 0.47 -23.32
CA PRO A 188 5.65 -0.54 -23.63
C PRO A 188 6.58 -0.81 -22.45
N VAL A 189 7.03 -2.06 -22.29
CA VAL A 189 7.84 -2.47 -21.12
C VAL A 189 9.13 -1.66 -20.98
N ALA A 190 9.81 -1.38 -22.09
CA ALA A 190 11.01 -0.56 -22.10
C ALA A 190 10.75 0.86 -21.54
N GLU A 191 9.65 1.46 -21.97
CA GLU A 191 9.28 2.81 -21.58
C GLU A 191 8.81 2.86 -20.12
N ALA A 192 8.00 1.89 -19.69
CA ALA A 192 7.59 1.76 -18.30
C ALA A 192 8.80 1.55 -17.37
N ALA A 193 9.79 0.75 -17.78
CA ALA A 193 11.02 0.55 -17.03
C ALA A 193 11.80 1.87 -16.85
N ALA A 194 12.05 2.59 -17.95
CA ALA A 194 12.76 3.86 -17.92
C ALA A 194 12.02 4.92 -17.08
N ARG A 195 10.72 5.10 -17.32
CA ARG A 195 9.88 6.07 -16.60
C ARG A 195 9.69 5.74 -15.13
N ALA A 196 9.83 4.48 -14.71
CA ALA A 196 9.77 4.09 -13.31
C ALA A 196 11.14 4.19 -12.59
N GLY A 197 12.24 4.39 -13.31
CA GLY A 197 13.58 4.48 -12.73
C GLY A 197 14.32 3.13 -12.62
N TYR A 198 14.02 2.20 -13.53
CA TYR A 198 14.85 1.02 -13.76
C TYR A 198 15.98 1.34 -14.73
N ALA A 199 17.12 0.69 -14.53
CA ALA A 199 18.27 0.81 -15.43
C ALA A 199 17.97 0.23 -16.82
N ASP A 200 17.20 -0.86 -16.86
CA ASP A 200 16.84 -1.60 -18.07
C ASP A 200 15.64 -2.54 -17.81
N GLN A 201 15.17 -3.22 -18.86
CA GLN A 201 14.10 -4.21 -18.74
C GLN A 201 14.48 -5.43 -17.89
N PRO A 202 15.69 -6.02 -18.00
CA PRO A 202 16.13 -7.10 -17.11
C PRO A 202 16.07 -6.76 -15.62
N HIS A 203 16.38 -5.53 -15.23
CA HIS A 203 16.23 -5.05 -13.85
C HIS A 203 14.75 -5.05 -13.45
N LEU A 204 13.84 -4.49 -14.27
CA LEU A 204 12.40 -4.58 -14.02
C LEU A 204 11.94 -6.04 -13.89
N TYR A 205 12.35 -6.93 -14.78
CA TYR A 205 11.94 -8.34 -14.75
C TYR A 205 12.39 -9.08 -13.48
N ARG A 206 13.59 -8.79 -12.97
CA ARG A 206 14.09 -9.36 -11.71
C ARG A 206 13.24 -8.89 -10.53
N GLU A 207 12.96 -7.60 -10.46
CA GLU A 207 12.17 -7.03 -9.36
C GLU A 207 10.70 -7.47 -9.41
N VAL A 208 10.11 -7.59 -10.61
CA VAL A 208 8.77 -8.17 -10.79
C VAL A 208 8.72 -9.59 -10.25
N ARG A 209 9.69 -10.45 -10.58
CA ARG A 209 9.72 -11.83 -10.08
C ARG A 209 9.87 -11.88 -8.56
N GLU A 210 10.72 -11.02 -8.00
CA GLU A 210 10.95 -10.95 -6.55
C GLU A 210 9.68 -10.55 -5.79
N PHE A 211 8.97 -9.50 -6.24
CA PHE A 211 7.81 -8.98 -5.54
C PHE A 211 6.51 -9.70 -5.88
N SER A 212 6.32 -10.18 -7.10
CA SER A 212 5.06 -10.84 -7.48
C SER A 212 5.08 -12.36 -7.33
N GLY A 213 6.28 -12.95 -7.22
CA GLY A 213 6.48 -14.41 -7.26
C GLY A 213 6.34 -15.02 -8.66
N VAL A 214 5.96 -14.23 -9.68
CA VAL A 214 5.70 -14.72 -11.04
C VAL A 214 6.36 -13.83 -12.11
N PRO A 215 6.58 -14.32 -13.34
CA PRO A 215 7.11 -13.50 -14.42
C PRO A 215 6.13 -12.39 -14.84
N LEU A 216 6.65 -11.28 -15.37
CA LEU A 216 5.82 -10.17 -15.86
C LEU A 216 4.77 -10.60 -16.89
N ALA A 217 5.14 -11.53 -17.79
CA ALA A 217 4.20 -12.06 -18.78
C ALA A 217 2.97 -12.71 -18.14
N GLN A 218 3.13 -13.36 -16.98
CA GLN A 218 2.03 -13.99 -16.25
C GLN A 218 1.14 -12.98 -15.55
N LEU A 219 1.71 -11.88 -15.01
CA LEU A 219 0.90 -10.77 -14.49
C LEU A 219 0.08 -10.11 -15.60
N ARG A 220 0.67 -9.96 -16.79
CA ARG A 220 -0.01 -9.35 -17.95
C ARG A 220 -1.05 -10.28 -18.60
N SER A 221 -0.81 -11.60 -18.63
CA SER A 221 -1.83 -12.54 -19.10
C SER A 221 -2.96 -12.71 -18.08
N GLY A 222 -2.65 -12.60 -16.79
CA GLY A 222 -3.62 -12.41 -15.72
C GLY A 222 -4.43 -11.13 -15.89
N ALA A 223 -3.85 -10.03 -16.38
CA ALA A 223 -4.60 -8.81 -16.73
C ALA A 223 -5.64 -9.03 -17.85
N ASN A 224 -5.48 -10.08 -18.66
CA ASN A 224 -6.47 -10.46 -19.68
C ASN A 224 -7.60 -11.37 -19.15
N ARG A 225 -7.57 -11.83 -17.88
CA ARG A 225 -8.66 -12.64 -17.28
C ARG A 225 -8.97 -12.45 -15.78
N SER A 226 -8.14 -11.81 -14.95
CA SER A 226 -8.47 -11.52 -13.54
C SER A 226 -7.44 -10.70 -12.72
N THR A 227 -6.61 -9.82 -13.28
CA THR A 227 -5.81 -8.87 -12.47
C THR A 227 -5.71 -7.52 -13.16
N ASP A 228 -6.71 -6.66 -12.95
CA ASP A 228 -6.55 -5.23 -13.17
C ASP A 228 -5.52 -4.73 -12.15
N VAL A 229 -4.31 -4.51 -12.64
CA VAL A 229 -3.26 -3.81 -11.92
C VAL A 229 -3.81 -2.39 -11.71
N PRO A 230 -4.02 -1.92 -10.47
CA PRO A 230 -4.71 -0.66 -10.27
C PRO A 230 -3.81 0.47 -10.75
N SER A 231 -4.22 1.08 -11.86
CA SER A 231 -3.65 2.33 -12.30
C SER A 231 -4.36 3.48 -11.59
N GLY A 232 -3.57 4.20 -10.80
CA GLY A 232 -3.62 5.65 -10.63
C GLY A 232 -4.99 6.25 -10.37
N SER A 233 -5.21 6.64 -9.11
CA SER A 233 -6.08 7.77 -8.79
C SER A 233 -5.78 8.94 -9.73
N VAL A 234 -6.73 9.23 -10.61
CA VAL A 234 -6.72 10.44 -11.44
C VAL A 234 -6.87 11.62 -10.47
N THR A 235 -5.79 12.36 -10.26
CA THR A 235 -5.86 13.76 -9.85
C THR A 235 -5.01 14.54 -10.84
N VAL A 236 -5.64 14.89 -11.96
CA VAL A 236 -5.17 16.00 -12.80
C VAL A 236 -5.54 17.27 -12.03
N ALA A 237 -4.53 18.05 -11.68
CA ALA A 237 -4.70 19.47 -11.39
C ALA A 237 -5.02 20.21 -12.69
#